data_AF-A0A927T0A8-F1
#
_entry.id   AF-A0A927T0A8-F1
#
_cell.length_a   1.000
_cell.length_b   1.000
_cell.length_c   1.000
_cell.angle_alpha   90.00
_cell.angle_beta   90.00
_cell.angle_gamma   90.00
#
_symmetry.space_group_name_H-M   'P 1'
#
loop_
_entity.id
_entity.type
_entity.pdbx_description
1 polymer ?
#
loop_
_entity_poly.entity_id
_entity_poly.type
_entity_poly.pdbx_seq_one_letter_code
_entity_poly.pdbx_strand_id
1 'polypeptide(L)'
;MKLNKYTPDDFSIGFCADSTVDTMAKGATPNAYNVEMLRGSLKTMKGFSKHTSAPIIYNGEAYKPVKLMTYYSYLSTAYSNNDVMPIIASTGGVLGIFIYKNNEWVALQTNISVADMGYVNYYVKRNNLLLCNALDGMYKLEREKVTFIEDSLPISAMTLHFERVWGTGDTMYPNKVFYSAVNDPECWDADKGAGELSITTHDGDMFIGIATVFDDVVLYRQKSLFRISGSSPETYSLKQIPSESGACGPNAIANDGKNSFFVGVNGIYEYNGSSAQVILNDRLSLFFAERVNKSKLYNCSAVIHNGKLFVSLACDSSRSNNCIIEYDIQQKVINIRKNCNAHLLNVFNGELYFCDEDGNIFKFDGSDSYADESIDAHYETPYTDMGGKSRLKTLDNICFSARGNGNVIITAITENGASSSCVTLTDENEFHLYRIDMYNIGRRYKFCIDNSEGSIFEISDLEIYYEEEDED
;
A
#
# COMPACT_ATOMS: atom_id res chain seq x y z
N MET A 1 -6.98 0.12 51.01
CA MET A 1 -6.82 -1.03 50.11
C MET A 1 -5.39 -1.05 49.58
N LYS A 2 -4.91 -2.19 49.09
CA LYS A 2 -3.59 -2.29 48.47
C LYS A 2 -3.73 -1.89 46.99
N LEU A 3 -3.00 -0.87 46.57
CA LEU A 3 -2.96 -0.47 45.17
C LEU A 3 -2.10 -1.45 44.37
N ASN A 4 -2.68 -2.08 43.36
CA ASN A 4 -2.02 -2.98 42.44
C ASN A 4 -1.60 -2.22 41.17
N LYS A 5 -0.55 -2.73 40.51
CA LYS A 5 -0.02 -2.18 39.26
C LYS A 5 -0.18 -3.20 38.13
N TYR A 6 -0.64 -2.74 36.99
CA TYR A 6 -0.66 -3.48 35.74
C TYR A 6 -0.01 -2.64 34.64
N THR A 7 0.93 -3.23 33.90
CA THR A 7 1.55 -2.60 32.74
C THR A 7 0.97 -3.30 31.50
N PRO A 8 0.22 -2.58 30.64
CA PRO A 8 -0.15 -3.07 29.32
C PRO A 8 1.08 -3.46 28.49
N ASP A 9 0.83 -4.09 27.34
CA ASP A 9 1.89 -4.46 26.41
C ASP A 9 2.81 -3.29 26.00
N ASP A 10 4.01 -3.63 25.53
CA ASP A 10 5.03 -2.70 25.04
C ASP A 10 4.80 -2.20 23.60
N PHE A 11 3.62 -2.39 23.02
CA PHE A 11 3.30 -2.05 21.63
C PHE A 11 4.21 -2.77 20.63
N SER A 12 4.54 -4.04 20.86
CA SER A 12 5.52 -4.77 20.03
C SER A 12 4.93 -5.59 18.87
N ILE A 13 3.66 -6.00 18.96
CA ILE A 13 3.03 -6.89 17.98
C ILE A 13 2.35 -6.12 16.84
N GLY A 14 1.70 -5.00 17.15
CA GLY A 14 1.00 -4.15 16.17
C GLY A 14 -0.42 -4.62 15.84
N PHE A 15 -0.96 -4.18 14.71
CA PHE A 15 -2.32 -4.52 14.28
C PHE A 15 -2.50 -6.03 14.06
N CYS A 16 -3.57 -6.59 14.62
CA CYS A 16 -3.89 -8.01 14.51
C CYS A 16 -5.41 -8.22 14.51
N ALA A 17 -5.92 -8.85 13.46
CA ALA A 17 -7.31 -9.21 13.25
C ALA A 17 -7.39 -10.69 12.87
N ASP A 18 -7.18 -11.57 13.85
CA ASP A 18 -7.08 -13.02 13.67
C ASP A 18 -7.97 -13.84 14.62
N SER A 19 -8.38 -13.22 15.72
CA SER A 19 -9.06 -13.89 16.82
C SER A 19 -10.02 -12.93 17.53
N THR A 20 -10.90 -13.47 18.37
CA THR A 20 -11.79 -12.63 19.16
C THR A 20 -10.99 -11.88 20.22
N VAL A 21 -11.44 -10.67 20.55
CA VAL A 21 -10.79 -9.74 21.48
C VAL A 21 -10.44 -10.37 22.84
N ASP A 22 -11.18 -11.39 23.27
CA ASP A 22 -10.95 -12.09 24.54
C ASP A 22 -9.82 -13.15 24.50
N THR A 23 -9.33 -13.52 23.32
CA THR A 23 -8.30 -14.56 23.12
C THR A 23 -6.99 -14.02 22.51
N MET A 24 -6.95 -12.73 22.17
CA MET A 24 -5.80 -12.09 21.56
C MET A 24 -4.58 -12.09 22.48
N ALA A 25 -3.39 -12.25 21.89
CA ALA A 25 -2.14 -12.11 22.61
C ALA A 25 -2.01 -10.70 23.19
N LYS A 26 -1.33 -10.59 24.35
CA LYS A 26 -0.93 -9.28 24.87
C LYS A 26 -0.06 -8.57 23.82
N GLY A 27 -0.48 -7.37 23.43
CA GLY A 27 0.21 -6.53 22.45
C GLY A 27 -0.29 -6.52 21.03
N ALA A 28 -1.11 -7.51 20.70
CA ALA A 28 -1.94 -7.44 19.53
C ALA A 28 -3.04 -6.40 19.76
N THR A 29 -3.36 -5.57 18.76
CA THR A 29 -4.50 -4.65 18.85
C THR A 29 -5.62 -5.06 17.89
N PRO A 30 -6.88 -5.14 18.37
CA PRO A 30 -8.03 -5.46 17.54
C PRO A 30 -8.47 -4.29 16.64
N ASN A 31 -8.09 -3.06 16.98
CA ASN A 31 -8.47 -1.87 16.24
C ASN A 31 -7.47 -0.74 16.52
N ALA A 32 -6.59 -0.50 15.57
CA ALA A 32 -5.69 0.64 15.59
C ALA A 32 -5.58 1.21 14.18
N TYR A 33 -5.56 2.53 14.09
CA TYR A 33 -5.36 3.24 12.85
C TYR A 33 -4.71 4.60 13.07
N ASN A 34 -3.96 5.05 12.06
CA ASN A 34 -3.19 6.29 12.07
C ASN A 34 -2.19 6.40 13.25
N VAL A 35 -1.76 5.25 13.78
CA VAL A 35 -0.72 5.12 14.81
C VAL A 35 0.37 4.14 14.36
N GLU A 36 1.61 4.43 14.70
CA GLU A 36 2.78 3.56 14.47
C GLU A 36 3.22 2.94 15.81
N MET A 37 3.36 1.62 15.81
CA MET A 37 3.88 0.87 16.95
C MET A 37 5.39 0.68 16.82
N LEU A 38 6.15 1.17 17.82
CA LEU A 38 7.61 1.27 17.78
C LEU A 38 8.33 0.35 18.79
N ARG A 39 7.67 -0.72 19.29
CA ARG A 39 8.25 -1.66 20.29
C ARG A 39 8.75 -0.96 21.54
N GLY A 40 7.85 -0.24 22.19
CA GLY A 40 8.06 0.48 23.44
C GLY A 40 7.27 1.78 23.50
N SER A 41 6.95 2.33 22.33
CA SER A 41 6.10 3.51 22.20
C SER A 41 5.03 3.35 21.11
N LEU A 42 3.95 4.10 21.30
CA LEU A 42 2.84 4.28 20.36
C LEU A 42 2.86 5.74 19.90
N LYS A 43 2.93 5.97 18.59
CA LYS A 43 3.09 7.30 18.01
C LYS A 43 2.02 7.61 16.97
N THR A 44 1.52 8.84 16.91
CA THR A 44 0.71 9.30 15.77
C THR A 44 1.50 9.19 14.47
N MET A 45 0.91 8.61 13.43
CA MET A 45 1.55 8.55 12.12
C MET A 45 1.70 9.93 11.51
N LYS A 46 2.82 10.15 10.82
CA LYS A 46 2.97 11.30 9.93
C LYS A 46 2.13 11.10 8.67
N GLY A 47 1.55 12.18 8.18
CA GLY A 47 0.73 12.24 6.98
C GLY A 47 1.47 12.69 5.73
N PHE A 48 0.75 13.46 4.91
CA PHE A 48 1.13 13.81 3.55
C PHE A 48 0.61 15.20 3.20
N SER A 49 1.26 15.85 2.25
CA SER A 49 0.80 17.12 1.69
C SER A 49 0.46 16.98 0.21
N LYS A 50 -0.28 17.98 -0.30
CA LYS A 50 -0.60 18.06 -1.72
C LYS A 50 0.63 18.43 -2.52
N HIS A 51 1.01 17.61 -3.49
CA HIS A 51 2.14 17.85 -4.39
C HIS A 51 1.78 18.81 -5.52
N THR A 52 0.53 18.76 -6.00
CA THR A 52 0.05 19.58 -7.12
C THR A 52 -0.90 20.68 -6.66
N SER A 53 -0.79 21.88 -7.24
CA SER A 53 -1.70 23.00 -6.95
C SER A 53 -3.16 22.71 -7.35
N ALA A 54 -3.36 21.93 -8.41
CA ALA A 54 -4.66 21.58 -8.97
C ALA A 54 -4.70 20.11 -9.42
N PRO A 55 -5.90 19.50 -9.52
CA PRO A 55 -6.05 18.20 -10.18
C PRO A 55 -5.70 18.29 -11.67
N ILE A 56 -5.58 17.14 -12.33
CA ILE A 56 -5.26 17.07 -13.78
C ILE A 56 -6.43 17.66 -14.57
N ILE A 57 -6.27 18.90 -15.05
CA ILE A 57 -7.24 19.60 -15.89
C ILE A 57 -6.54 19.97 -17.20
N TYR A 58 -7.16 19.61 -18.33
CA TYR A 58 -6.67 19.97 -19.65
C TYR A 58 -7.83 20.34 -20.57
N ASN A 59 -7.72 21.48 -21.25
CA ASN A 59 -8.79 22.06 -22.08
C ASN A 59 -10.16 22.18 -21.37
N GLY A 60 -10.16 22.40 -20.06
CA GLY A 60 -11.37 22.54 -19.24
C GLY A 60 -12.03 21.22 -18.82
N GLU A 61 -11.45 20.07 -19.17
CA GLU A 61 -11.92 18.75 -18.74
C GLU A 61 -11.03 18.20 -17.62
N ALA A 62 -11.67 17.58 -16.62
CA ALA A 62 -10.97 16.89 -15.54
C ALA A 62 -10.61 15.45 -15.96
N TYR A 63 -9.36 15.07 -15.72
CA TYR A 63 -8.84 13.74 -16.01
C TYR A 63 -8.60 12.96 -14.72
N LYS A 64 -9.13 11.74 -14.66
CA LYS A 64 -8.94 10.81 -13.54
C LYS A 64 -7.70 9.94 -13.77
N PRO A 65 -6.77 9.85 -12.82
CA PRO A 65 -5.56 9.03 -12.97
C PRO A 65 -5.89 7.55 -13.18
N VAL A 66 -5.11 6.89 -14.03
CA VAL A 66 -5.20 5.45 -14.34
C VAL A 66 -3.86 4.76 -14.04
N LYS A 67 -2.74 5.46 -14.27
CA LYS A 67 -1.39 4.95 -13.97
C LYS A 67 -0.45 6.09 -13.60
N LEU A 68 0.30 5.92 -12.52
CA LEU A 68 1.48 6.73 -12.22
C LEU A 68 2.71 5.99 -12.78
N MET A 69 3.58 6.73 -13.47
CA MET A 69 4.77 6.16 -14.11
C MET A 69 6.01 6.90 -13.67
N THR A 70 7.15 6.22 -13.64
CA THR A 70 8.44 6.85 -13.37
C THR A 70 9.29 6.80 -14.63
N TYR A 71 9.78 7.96 -15.08
CA TYR A 71 10.72 8.07 -16.20
C TYR A 71 12.06 8.63 -15.72
N TYR A 72 13.12 7.84 -15.93
CA TYR A 72 14.48 8.23 -15.61
C TYR A 72 15.17 8.83 -16.83
N SER A 73 15.66 10.06 -16.72
CA SER A 73 16.14 10.90 -17.81
C SER A 73 17.69 10.95 -17.84
N TYR A 74 18.39 9.86 -18.09
CA TYR A 74 19.86 9.86 -17.97
C TYR A 74 20.55 10.98 -18.79
N LEU A 75 21.25 11.88 -18.09
CA LEU A 75 22.32 12.73 -18.59
C LEU A 75 23.57 12.45 -17.74
N SER A 76 24.72 12.32 -18.37
CA SER A 76 25.96 11.73 -17.82
C SER A 76 26.66 12.52 -16.70
N THR A 77 25.99 13.43 -15.98
CA THR A 77 26.61 14.20 -14.88
C THR A 77 25.58 14.59 -13.82
N ALA A 78 25.66 13.96 -12.65
CA ALA A 78 24.77 14.10 -11.48
C ALA A 78 23.31 13.67 -11.73
N TYR A 79 22.63 13.13 -10.71
CA TYR A 79 21.18 12.84 -10.74
C TYR A 79 20.46 13.94 -11.53
N SER A 80 19.89 13.60 -12.69
CA SER A 80 19.42 14.63 -13.62
C SER A 80 18.15 15.26 -13.05
N ASN A 81 18.13 16.58 -12.96
CA ASN A 81 16.94 17.40 -12.65
C ASN A 81 15.80 17.27 -13.70
N ASN A 82 15.82 16.22 -14.53
CA ASN A 82 14.92 16.01 -15.65
C ASN A 82 14.08 14.73 -15.51
N ASP A 83 14.24 13.96 -14.42
CA ASP A 83 13.36 12.83 -14.14
C ASP A 83 11.95 13.39 -13.99
N VAL A 84 10.97 12.71 -14.57
CA VAL A 84 9.57 13.11 -14.47
C VAL A 84 8.72 11.92 -14.04
N MET A 85 7.57 12.23 -13.46
CA MET A 85 6.52 11.27 -13.15
C MET A 85 5.36 11.48 -14.13
N PRO A 86 5.37 10.87 -15.32
CA PRO A 86 4.23 10.97 -16.23
C PRO A 86 3.04 10.21 -15.67
N ILE A 87 1.85 10.73 -15.95
CA ILE A 87 0.59 10.20 -15.45
C ILE A 87 -0.32 9.90 -16.63
N ILE A 88 -0.78 8.66 -16.72
CA ILE A 88 -1.87 8.28 -17.62
C ILE A 88 -3.16 8.63 -16.91
N ALA A 89 -4.02 9.40 -17.55
CA ALA A 89 -5.30 9.82 -16.98
C ALA A 89 -6.42 9.82 -18.03
N SER A 90 -7.68 9.71 -17.59
CA SER A 90 -8.85 9.52 -18.45
C SER A 90 -9.99 10.49 -18.17
N THR A 91 -10.71 10.91 -19.20
CA THR A 91 -12.02 11.56 -19.08
C THR A 91 -13.19 10.56 -19.09
N GLY A 92 -12.89 9.26 -19.20
CA GLY A 92 -13.86 8.18 -19.44
C GLY A 92 -14.12 7.91 -20.93
N GLY A 93 -13.83 8.87 -21.82
CA GLY A 93 -13.93 8.69 -23.28
C GLY A 93 -12.57 8.54 -23.98
N VAL A 94 -11.53 9.17 -23.44
CA VAL A 94 -10.15 9.11 -23.96
C VAL A 94 -9.13 9.04 -22.82
N LEU A 95 -7.92 8.58 -23.15
CA LEU A 95 -6.74 8.67 -22.31
C LEU A 95 -5.81 9.78 -22.81
N GLY A 96 -5.04 10.32 -21.87
CA GLY A 96 -3.93 11.23 -22.13
C GLY A 96 -2.75 10.94 -21.20
N ILE A 97 -1.58 11.43 -21.60
CA ILE A 97 -0.34 11.36 -20.82
C ILE A 97 0.02 12.78 -20.41
N PHE A 98 0.18 13.01 -19.11
CA PHE A 98 0.44 14.31 -18.53
C PHE A 98 1.70 14.31 -17.68
N ILE A 99 2.37 15.45 -17.58
CA ILE A 99 3.40 15.72 -16.58
C ILE A 99 3.05 16.98 -15.82
N TYR A 100 3.46 17.04 -14.55
CA TYR A 100 3.36 18.26 -13.75
C TYR A 100 4.72 18.95 -13.69
N LYS A 101 4.81 20.19 -14.17
CA LYS A 101 6.04 20.99 -14.13
C LYS A 101 5.72 22.48 -14.03
N ASN A 102 6.58 23.23 -13.35
CA ASN A 102 6.40 24.67 -13.15
C ASN A 102 5.01 25.05 -12.60
N ASN A 103 4.48 24.22 -11.69
CA ASN A 103 3.13 24.32 -11.11
C ASN A 103 1.96 24.19 -12.10
N GLU A 104 2.18 23.62 -13.28
CA GLU A 104 1.17 23.42 -14.31
C GLU A 104 1.17 22.01 -14.87
N TRP A 105 -0.01 21.56 -15.32
CA TRP A 105 -0.16 20.32 -16.06
C TRP A 105 0.15 20.53 -17.54
N VAL A 106 1.02 19.70 -18.08
CA VAL A 106 1.37 19.68 -19.50
C VAL A 106 0.95 18.34 -20.10
N ALA A 107 0.06 18.39 -21.08
CA ALA A 107 -0.31 17.21 -21.87
C ALA A 107 0.80 16.88 -22.86
N LEU A 108 1.34 15.66 -22.78
CA LEU A 108 2.34 15.14 -23.71
C LEU A 108 1.68 14.42 -24.90
N GLN A 109 0.53 13.78 -24.66
CA GLN A 109 -0.28 13.11 -25.67
C GLN A 109 -1.73 13.05 -25.19
N THR A 110 -2.67 13.15 -26.12
CA THR A 110 -4.12 13.02 -25.87
C THR A 110 -4.78 12.14 -26.94
N ASN A 111 -6.06 11.82 -26.77
CA ASN A 111 -6.86 11.00 -27.69
C ASN A 111 -6.30 9.57 -27.86
N ILE A 112 -5.76 9.00 -26.79
CA ILE A 112 -5.43 7.57 -26.72
C ILE A 112 -6.72 6.81 -26.39
N SER A 113 -6.93 5.64 -26.99
CA SER A 113 -8.10 4.79 -26.73
C SER A 113 -8.12 4.31 -25.27
N VAL A 114 -9.30 4.29 -24.66
CA VAL A 114 -9.47 3.84 -23.26
C VAL A 114 -9.27 2.33 -23.17
N ALA A 115 -8.09 1.93 -22.70
CA ALA A 115 -7.72 0.55 -22.44
C ALA A 115 -6.69 0.48 -21.31
N ASP A 116 -6.43 -0.73 -20.81
CA ASP A 116 -5.37 -0.95 -19.84
C ASP A 116 -4.01 -0.60 -20.47
N MET A 117 -3.17 0.06 -19.67
CA MET A 117 -1.85 0.53 -20.08
C MET A 117 -0.76 0.11 -19.08
N GLY A 118 0.42 -0.11 -19.63
CA GLY A 118 1.63 -0.51 -18.91
C GLY A 118 2.83 0.26 -19.42
N TYR A 119 3.95 0.15 -18.70
CA TYR A 119 5.17 0.83 -19.09
C TYR A 119 6.41 0.07 -18.63
N VAL A 120 7.54 0.33 -19.29
CA VAL A 120 8.86 -0.07 -18.83
C VAL A 120 9.91 0.95 -19.24
N ASN A 121 10.90 1.19 -18.37
CA ASN A 121 12.07 1.97 -18.72
C ASN A 121 13.06 1.09 -19.49
N TYR A 122 13.69 1.65 -20.52
CA TYR A 122 14.73 0.95 -21.27
C TYR A 122 15.78 1.94 -21.81
N TYR A 123 16.97 1.42 -22.15
CA TYR A 123 18.06 2.22 -22.69
C TYR A 123 18.40 1.82 -24.12
N VAL A 124 18.26 2.75 -25.06
CA VAL A 124 18.81 2.65 -26.43
C VAL A 124 19.40 4.00 -26.79
N LYS A 125 20.74 4.11 -26.69
CA LYS A 125 21.53 5.38 -26.81
C LYS A 125 21.22 6.44 -25.74
N ARG A 126 20.03 6.39 -25.14
CA ARG A 126 19.50 7.22 -24.05
C ARG A 126 18.38 6.43 -23.33
N ASN A 127 17.99 6.89 -22.15
CA ASN A 127 16.80 6.34 -21.49
C ASN A 127 15.53 6.76 -22.22
N ASN A 128 14.60 5.81 -22.33
CA ASN A 128 13.28 5.99 -22.91
C ASN A 128 12.26 5.28 -22.01
N LEU A 129 11.01 5.72 -22.06
CA LEU A 129 9.88 4.98 -21.52
C LEU A 129 9.13 4.34 -22.68
N LEU A 130 9.01 3.02 -22.67
CA LEU A 130 8.07 2.32 -23.54
C LEU A 130 6.75 2.23 -22.81
N LEU A 131 5.65 2.55 -23.50
CA LEU A 131 4.29 2.45 -23.00
C LEU A 131 3.50 1.52 -23.91
N CYS A 132 2.54 0.78 -23.36
CA CYS A 132 1.59 -0.01 -24.13
C CYS A 132 0.16 0.34 -23.80
N ASN A 133 -0.73 0.03 -24.73
CA ASN A 133 -2.17 0.14 -24.65
C ASN A 133 -2.79 -1.11 -25.27
N ALA A 134 -3.73 -1.73 -24.56
CA ALA A 134 -4.35 -3.00 -24.96
C ALA A 134 -5.24 -2.93 -26.22
N LEU A 135 -5.43 -1.74 -26.80
CA LEU A 135 -6.16 -1.50 -28.04
C LEU A 135 -5.28 -0.87 -29.12
N ASP A 136 -4.58 0.21 -28.79
CA ASP A 136 -3.86 1.02 -29.79
C ASP A 136 -2.49 0.42 -30.19
N GLY A 137 -1.84 -0.32 -29.28
CA GLY A 137 -0.45 -0.73 -29.43
C GLY A 137 0.50 0.04 -28.50
N MET A 138 1.69 0.39 -28.97
CA MET A 138 2.76 0.95 -28.16
C MET A 138 3.12 2.39 -28.51
N TYR A 139 3.62 3.09 -27.49
CA TYR A 139 4.15 4.43 -27.59
C TYR A 139 5.53 4.48 -26.95
N LYS A 140 6.34 5.43 -27.41
CA LYS A 140 7.63 5.76 -26.82
C LYS A 140 7.60 7.19 -26.32
N LEU A 141 7.92 7.37 -25.05
CA LEU A 141 8.24 8.67 -24.49
C LEU A 141 9.75 8.82 -24.44
N GLU A 142 10.23 9.83 -25.17
CA GLU A 142 11.61 10.26 -25.18
C GLU A 142 11.65 11.73 -24.73
N ARG A 143 12.22 11.98 -23.55
CA ARG A 143 12.16 13.29 -22.88
C ARG A 143 10.71 13.70 -22.59
N GLU A 144 10.14 14.56 -23.41
CA GLU A 144 8.75 15.05 -23.32
C GLU A 144 7.99 14.79 -24.62
N LYS A 145 8.55 14.00 -25.54
CA LYS A 145 7.90 13.68 -26.82
C LYS A 145 7.38 12.25 -26.78
N VAL A 146 6.07 12.10 -26.91
CA VAL A 146 5.43 10.80 -27.13
C VAL A 146 5.34 10.53 -28.63
N THR A 147 5.72 9.32 -29.06
CA THR A 147 5.64 8.87 -30.45
C THR A 147 4.97 7.50 -30.51
N PHE A 148 4.00 7.30 -31.39
CA PHE A 148 3.39 6.00 -31.62
C PHE A 148 4.35 5.07 -32.36
N ILE A 149 4.34 3.78 -32.02
CA ILE A 149 5.16 2.75 -32.67
C ILE A 149 4.25 1.95 -33.60
N GLU A 150 4.44 2.12 -34.91
CA GLU A 150 3.70 1.39 -35.94
C GLU A 150 3.94 -0.13 -35.83
N ASP A 151 2.93 -0.92 -36.20
CA ASP A 151 2.95 -2.39 -36.18
C ASP A 151 3.31 -3.03 -34.82
N SER A 152 3.13 -2.29 -33.72
CA SER A 152 3.34 -2.78 -32.37
C SER A 152 2.16 -3.61 -31.85
N LEU A 153 2.40 -4.44 -30.83
CA LEU A 153 1.39 -5.32 -30.26
C LEU A 153 0.45 -4.59 -29.28
N PRO A 154 -0.87 -4.90 -29.28
CA PRO A 154 -1.85 -4.31 -28.36
C PRO A 154 -1.86 -5.02 -27.01
N ILE A 155 -0.79 -4.84 -26.22
CA ILE A 155 -0.63 -5.43 -24.88
C ILE A 155 -0.93 -4.41 -23.77
N SER A 156 -1.23 -4.87 -22.55
CA SER A 156 -1.58 -4.00 -21.42
C SER A 156 -0.53 -3.94 -20.31
N ALA A 157 0.38 -4.90 -20.25
CA ALA A 157 1.44 -4.96 -19.25
C ALA A 157 2.75 -5.41 -19.87
N MET A 158 3.87 -4.88 -19.37
CA MET A 158 5.21 -5.22 -19.87
C MET A 158 6.27 -5.18 -18.77
N THR A 159 7.37 -5.89 -19.00
CA THR A 159 8.57 -5.83 -18.16
C THR A 159 9.83 -6.06 -19.00
N LEU A 160 11.00 -5.69 -18.47
CA LEU A 160 12.29 -5.86 -19.15
C LEU A 160 13.07 -6.97 -18.46
N HIS A 161 13.56 -7.92 -19.24
CA HIS A 161 14.38 -9.02 -18.73
C HIS A 161 15.35 -9.53 -19.80
N PHE A 162 16.64 -9.61 -19.46
CA PHE A 162 17.74 -10.00 -20.37
C PHE A 162 17.65 -9.34 -21.76
N GLU A 163 17.63 -8.00 -21.78
CA GLU A 163 17.60 -7.18 -23.00
C GLU A 163 16.41 -7.45 -23.94
N ARG A 164 15.32 -7.97 -23.39
CA ARG A 164 14.04 -8.17 -24.09
C ARG A 164 12.92 -7.54 -23.30
N VAL A 165 11.98 -6.94 -24.01
CA VAL A 165 10.69 -6.56 -23.44
C VAL A 165 9.78 -7.77 -23.53
N TRP A 166 9.15 -8.11 -22.40
CA TRP A 166 8.13 -9.14 -22.30
C TRP A 166 6.78 -8.46 -22.10
N GLY A 167 5.73 -8.97 -22.73
CA GLY A 167 4.44 -8.31 -22.79
C GLY A 167 3.25 -9.26 -22.70
N THR A 168 2.16 -8.82 -22.07
CA THR A 168 0.90 -9.60 -21.98
C THR A 168 -0.32 -8.68 -21.87
N GLY A 169 -1.51 -9.27 -21.87
CA GLY A 169 -2.79 -8.54 -21.77
C GLY A 169 -3.38 -8.11 -23.11
N ASP A 170 -3.04 -8.83 -24.18
CA ASP A 170 -3.76 -8.74 -25.45
C ASP A 170 -5.20 -9.26 -25.26
N THR A 171 -6.18 -8.45 -25.60
CA THR A 171 -7.61 -8.75 -25.38
C THR A 171 -8.13 -9.88 -26.28
N MET A 172 -7.53 -10.08 -27.47
CA MET A 172 -7.85 -11.20 -28.37
C MET A 172 -7.11 -12.47 -27.99
N TYR A 173 -5.92 -12.33 -27.37
CA TYR A 173 -5.07 -13.44 -26.96
C TYR A 173 -4.67 -13.37 -25.48
N PRO A 174 -5.63 -13.45 -24.54
CA PRO A 174 -5.41 -13.16 -23.11
C PRO A 174 -4.50 -14.16 -22.37
N ASN A 175 -4.21 -15.30 -23.00
CA ASN A 175 -3.36 -16.37 -22.47
C ASN A 175 -1.99 -16.44 -23.17
N LYS A 176 -1.64 -15.41 -23.94
CA LYS A 176 -0.32 -15.27 -24.57
C LYS A 176 0.57 -14.30 -23.80
N VAL A 177 1.86 -14.60 -23.84
CA VAL A 177 2.94 -13.68 -23.50
C VAL A 177 3.84 -13.55 -24.71
N PHE A 178 4.25 -12.34 -25.01
CA PHE A 178 5.11 -12.00 -26.14
C PHE A 178 6.48 -11.58 -25.62
N TYR A 179 7.52 -11.74 -26.43
CA TYR A 179 8.84 -11.16 -26.18
C TYR A 179 9.38 -10.48 -27.43
N SER A 180 9.98 -9.30 -27.25
CA SER A 180 10.67 -8.56 -28.30
C SER A 180 11.96 -9.24 -28.73
N ALA A 181 12.54 -8.81 -29.84
CA ALA A 181 13.91 -9.15 -30.22
C ALA A 181 14.93 -8.66 -29.17
N VAL A 182 16.10 -9.31 -29.12
CA VAL A 182 17.19 -8.94 -28.17
C VAL A 182 17.73 -7.56 -28.55
N ASN A 183 17.92 -6.68 -27.56
CA ASN A 183 18.43 -5.31 -27.73
C ASN A 183 17.58 -4.42 -28.66
N ASP A 184 16.39 -4.88 -29.04
CA ASP A 184 15.44 -4.12 -29.87
C ASP A 184 14.03 -4.23 -29.25
N PRO A 185 13.73 -3.38 -28.25
CA PRO A 185 12.51 -3.45 -27.46
C PRO A 185 11.24 -3.09 -28.24
N GLU A 186 11.40 -2.49 -29.43
CA GLU A 186 10.31 -2.08 -30.31
C GLU A 186 10.01 -3.14 -31.39
N CYS A 187 10.87 -4.18 -31.51
CA CYS A 187 10.77 -5.19 -32.56
C CYS A 187 10.11 -6.49 -32.08
N TRP A 188 8.95 -6.82 -32.66
CA TRP A 188 8.14 -8.00 -32.35
C TRP A 188 8.11 -9.03 -33.49
N ASP A 189 9.04 -8.91 -34.44
CA ASP A 189 9.17 -9.77 -35.61
C ASP A 189 9.89 -11.08 -35.27
N ALA A 190 9.22 -12.20 -35.52
CA ALA A 190 9.75 -13.54 -35.24
C ALA A 190 11.05 -13.83 -36.01
N ASP A 191 11.18 -13.32 -37.24
CA ASP A 191 12.39 -13.50 -38.06
C ASP A 191 13.61 -12.76 -37.48
N LYS A 192 13.36 -11.79 -36.59
CA LYS A 192 14.38 -11.02 -35.85
C LYS A 192 14.56 -11.53 -34.42
N GLY A 193 13.97 -12.68 -34.09
CA GLY A 193 14.14 -13.36 -32.81
C GLY A 193 13.19 -12.91 -31.71
N ALA A 194 12.10 -12.21 -32.05
CA ALA A 194 10.94 -12.06 -31.18
C ALA A 194 10.09 -13.35 -31.16
N GLY A 195 9.02 -13.39 -30.37
CA GLY A 195 8.09 -14.51 -30.40
C GLY A 195 7.06 -14.49 -29.29
N GLU A 196 6.40 -15.63 -29.10
CA GLU A 196 5.30 -15.78 -28.16
C GLU A 196 5.35 -17.13 -27.43
N LEU A 197 4.78 -17.15 -26.23
CA LEU A 197 4.45 -18.36 -25.48
C LEU A 197 2.96 -18.29 -25.13
N SER A 198 2.33 -19.45 -24.98
CA SER A 198 0.93 -19.53 -24.58
C SER A 198 0.69 -20.65 -23.59
N ILE A 199 -0.32 -20.47 -22.75
CA ILE A 199 -0.91 -21.56 -21.98
C ILE A 199 -2.22 -21.98 -22.62
N THR A 200 -2.47 -23.28 -22.68
CA THR A 200 -3.76 -23.83 -23.08
C THR A 200 -4.54 -24.18 -21.83
N THR A 201 -5.37 -23.26 -21.35
CA THR A 201 -6.26 -23.48 -20.20
C THR A 201 -7.70 -23.12 -20.57
N HIS A 202 -8.66 -23.86 -20.02
CA HIS A 202 -10.10 -23.63 -20.22
C HIS A 202 -10.77 -23.07 -18.95
N ASP A 203 -10.00 -22.38 -18.12
CA ASP A 203 -10.40 -21.86 -16.80
C ASP A 203 -10.97 -20.42 -16.82
N GLY A 204 -10.93 -19.77 -17.99
CA GLY A 204 -11.42 -18.41 -18.21
C GLY A 204 -10.63 -17.33 -17.47
N ASP A 205 -9.49 -17.67 -16.90
CA ASP A 205 -8.57 -16.72 -16.26
C ASP A 205 -7.66 -16.09 -17.32
N MET A 206 -7.08 -14.93 -17.05
CA MET A 206 -6.30 -14.14 -18.02
C MET A 206 -5.10 -13.50 -17.38
N PHE A 207 -4.05 -13.25 -18.16
CA PHE A 207 -2.91 -12.49 -17.66
C PHE A 207 -3.31 -11.02 -17.47
N ILE A 208 -3.13 -10.53 -16.25
CA ILE A 208 -3.44 -9.15 -15.85
C ILE A 208 -2.19 -8.34 -15.51
N GLY A 209 -1.05 -8.99 -15.34
CA GLY A 209 0.18 -8.34 -14.92
C GLY A 209 1.41 -9.18 -15.22
N ILE A 210 2.54 -8.51 -15.32
CA ILE A 210 3.85 -9.12 -15.56
C ILE A 210 4.91 -8.30 -14.81
N ALA A 211 5.89 -8.97 -14.22
CA ALA A 211 7.01 -8.32 -13.57
C ALA A 211 8.25 -9.21 -13.63
N THR A 212 9.42 -8.60 -13.79
CA THR A 212 10.69 -9.24 -13.48
C THR A 212 10.84 -9.31 -11.97
N VAL A 213 11.05 -10.53 -11.46
CA VAL A 213 11.16 -10.80 -10.03
C VAL A 213 12.35 -11.73 -9.83
N PHE A 214 13.33 -11.29 -9.04
CA PHE A 214 14.64 -11.95 -9.01
C PHE A 214 15.24 -12.01 -10.43
N ASP A 215 15.54 -13.21 -10.94
CA ASP A 215 16.00 -13.47 -12.30
C ASP A 215 14.92 -14.17 -13.17
N ASP A 216 13.65 -14.12 -12.76
CA ASP A 216 12.52 -14.73 -13.46
C ASP A 216 11.56 -13.65 -13.99
N VAL A 217 10.91 -13.92 -15.14
CA VAL A 217 9.72 -13.15 -15.56
C VAL A 217 8.48 -13.85 -15.01
N VAL A 218 7.79 -13.19 -14.09
CA VAL A 218 6.58 -13.68 -13.43
C VAL A 218 5.35 -13.04 -14.07
N LEU A 219 4.39 -13.89 -14.40
CA LEU A 219 3.10 -13.56 -15.00
C LEU A 219 2.00 -13.80 -13.97
N TYR A 220 1.15 -12.78 -13.78
CA TYR A 220 0.06 -12.78 -12.82
C TYR A 220 -1.25 -12.93 -13.56
N ARG A 221 -2.05 -13.93 -13.16
CA ARG A 221 -3.46 -14.06 -13.50
C ARG A 221 -4.29 -13.78 -12.25
N GLN A 222 -5.63 -13.77 -12.36
CA GLN A 222 -6.47 -13.51 -11.19
C GLN A 222 -6.50 -14.69 -10.22
N LYS A 223 -6.34 -15.93 -10.72
CA LYS A 223 -6.41 -17.16 -9.90
C LYS A 223 -5.08 -17.89 -9.79
N SER A 224 -4.10 -17.58 -10.63
CA SER A 224 -2.86 -18.35 -10.73
C SER A 224 -1.66 -17.48 -11.12
N LEU A 225 -0.46 -18.01 -10.92
CA LEU A 225 0.79 -17.37 -11.32
C LEU A 225 1.59 -18.33 -12.20
N PHE A 226 2.36 -17.76 -13.12
CA PHE A 226 3.30 -18.48 -13.96
C PHE A 226 4.65 -17.76 -13.94
N ARG A 227 5.72 -18.49 -14.22
CA ARG A 227 7.01 -17.91 -14.60
C ARG A 227 7.46 -18.44 -15.94
N ILE A 228 8.27 -17.65 -16.62
CA ILE A 228 9.01 -18.10 -17.79
C ILE A 228 10.28 -18.78 -17.31
N SER A 229 10.55 -19.98 -17.83
CA SER A 229 11.80 -20.69 -17.60
C SER A 229 12.47 -21.01 -18.94
N GLY A 230 13.80 -21.07 -18.93
CA GLY A 230 14.62 -21.24 -20.14
C GLY A 230 15.55 -20.04 -20.32
N SER A 231 16.55 -20.18 -21.18
CA SER A 231 17.59 -19.15 -21.40
C SER A 231 17.65 -18.66 -22.84
N SER A 232 16.82 -19.22 -23.71
CA SER A 232 16.75 -18.89 -25.14
C SER A 232 15.34 -19.10 -25.67
N PRO A 233 14.96 -18.43 -26.79
CA PRO A 233 13.66 -18.60 -27.44
C PRO A 233 13.21 -20.06 -27.62
N GLU A 234 14.12 -20.96 -27.99
CA GLU A 234 13.83 -22.38 -28.23
C GLU A 234 13.55 -23.17 -26.94
N THR A 235 13.99 -22.68 -25.79
CA THR A 235 13.88 -23.36 -24.48
C THR A 235 12.86 -22.71 -23.56
N TYR A 236 12.31 -21.56 -23.95
CA TYR A 236 11.34 -20.86 -23.15
C TYR A 236 10.07 -21.68 -22.96
N SER A 237 9.63 -21.75 -21.71
CA SER A 237 8.42 -22.47 -21.32
C SER A 237 7.77 -21.82 -20.11
N LEU A 238 6.44 -21.84 -20.08
CA LEU A 238 5.66 -21.35 -18.97
C LEU A 238 5.52 -22.45 -17.91
N LYS A 239 5.92 -22.13 -16.68
CA LYS A 239 5.77 -23.03 -15.52
C LYS A 239 4.86 -22.39 -14.50
N GLN A 240 3.83 -23.11 -14.10
CA GLN A 240 2.93 -22.65 -13.05
C GLN A 240 3.68 -22.57 -11.72
N ILE A 241 3.45 -21.48 -11.00
CA ILE A 241 3.95 -21.26 -9.66
C ILE A 241 2.88 -21.75 -8.68
N PRO A 242 3.20 -22.63 -7.71
CA PRO A 242 2.28 -22.99 -6.65
C PRO A 242 1.83 -21.75 -5.85
N SER A 243 0.52 -21.50 -5.83
CA SER A 243 -0.12 -20.41 -5.10
C SER A 243 -1.60 -20.74 -4.89
N GLU A 244 -2.18 -20.25 -3.78
CA GLU A 244 -3.62 -20.37 -3.51
C GLU A 244 -4.46 -19.30 -4.25
N SER A 245 -3.82 -18.21 -4.69
CA SER A 245 -4.47 -17.08 -5.37
C SER A 245 -3.55 -16.45 -6.41
N GLY A 246 -4.14 -15.79 -7.41
CA GLY A 246 -3.47 -14.80 -8.25
C GLY A 246 -3.58 -13.38 -7.66
N ALA A 247 -3.19 -12.39 -8.45
CA ALA A 247 -3.31 -10.97 -8.10
C ALA A 247 -4.73 -10.46 -8.42
N CYS A 248 -5.30 -9.59 -7.58
CA CYS A 248 -6.65 -9.08 -7.79
C CYS A 248 -6.73 -7.99 -8.87
N GLY A 249 -5.62 -7.33 -9.21
CA GLY A 249 -5.54 -6.30 -10.25
C GLY A 249 -4.09 -5.98 -10.65
N PRO A 250 -3.88 -5.27 -11.76
CA PRO A 250 -2.53 -4.95 -12.27
C PRO A 250 -1.73 -4.07 -11.30
N ASN A 251 -2.39 -3.12 -10.63
CA ASN A 251 -1.75 -2.20 -9.70
C ASN A 251 -1.57 -2.81 -8.29
N ALA A 252 -2.06 -4.02 -8.07
CA ALA A 252 -1.97 -4.77 -6.82
C ALA A 252 -0.62 -5.48 -6.61
N ILE A 253 0.29 -5.38 -7.58
CA ILE A 253 1.56 -6.09 -7.64
C ILE A 253 2.68 -5.12 -7.27
N ALA A 254 3.50 -5.48 -6.29
CA ALA A 254 4.60 -4.65 -5.80
C ALA A 254 5.91 -5.44 -5.78
N ASN A 255 6.92 -4.95 -6.49
CA ASN A 255 8.22 -5.58 -6.60
C ASN A 255 9.36 -4.55 -6.50
N ASP A 256 10.43 -4.89 -5.80
CA ASP A 256 11.66 -4.06 -5.67
C ASP A 256 12.94 -4.83 -6.03
N GLY A 257 12.81 -5.91 -6.80
CA GLY A 257 13.87 -6.84 -7.18
C GLY A 257 14.23 -7.87 -6.09
N LYS A 258 14.13 -7.50 -4.81
CA LYS A 258 14.43 -8.39 -3.67
C LYS A 258 13.18 -9.02 -3.07
N ASN A 259 12.08 -8.29 -3.06
CA ASN A 259 10.81 -8.68 -2.49
C ASN A 259 9.74 -8.59 -3.57
N SER A 260 8.76 -9.50 -3.51
CA SER A 260 7.65 -9.52 -4.46
C SER A 260 6.37 -9.85 -3.73
N PHE A 261 5.49 -8.86 -3.67
CA PHE A 261 4.19 -8.99 -3.04
C PHE A 261 3.07 -8.75 -4.06
N PHE A 262 1.92 -9.35 -3.81
CA PHE A 262 0.70 -9.02 -4.51
C PHE A 262 -0.51 -9.17 -3.59
N VAL A 263 -1.55 -8.40 -3.85
CA VAL A 263 -2.84 -8.55 -3.15
C VAL A 263 -3.66 -9.61 -3.88
N GLY A 264 -4.08 -10.65 -3.16
CA GLY A 264 -5.03 -11.64 -3.61
C GLY A 264 -6.39 -11.46 -2.95
N VAL A 265 -7.34 -12.36 -3.22
CA VAL A 265 -8.73 -12.22 -2.75
C VAL A 265 -8.89 -12.36 -1.21
N ASN A 266 -7.95 -13.05 -0.56
CA ASN A 266 -8.01 -13.38 0.86
C ASN A 266 -6.86 -12.79 1.69
N GLY A 267 -5.94 -12.03 1.09
CA GLY A 267 -4.78 -11.53 1.81
C GLY A 267 -3.70 -10.96 0.91
N ILE A 268 -2.59 -10.58 1.52
CA ILE A 268 -1.36 -10.17 0.83
C ILE A 268 -0.49 -11.42 0.70
N TYR A 269 0.05 -11.66 -0.49
CA TYR A 269 0.89 -12.81 -0.80
C TYR A 269 2.32 -12.36 -1.06
N GLU A 270 3.29 -13.15 -0.61
CA GLU A 270 4.71 -13.02 -0.93
C GLU A 270 5.11 -14.15 -1.87
N TYR A 271 5.78 -13.80 -2.97
CA TYR A 271 6.43 -14.77 -3.86
C TYR A 271 7.92 -14.87 -3.52
N ASN A 272 8.36 -16.06 -3.13
CA ASN A 272 9.72 -16.31 -2.64
C ASN A 272 10.68 -16.89 -3.71
N GLY A 273 10.30 -16.85 -5.00
CA GLY A 273 11.08 -17.44 -6.10
C GLY A 273 10.73 -18.91 -6.42
N SER A 274 9.89 -19.54 -5.61
CA SER A 274 9.44 -20.93 -5.81
C SER A 274 7.93 -21.11 -5.69
N SER A 275 7.30 -20.44 -4.73
CA SER A 275 5.87 -20.48 -4.45
C SER A 275 5.40 -19.12 -3.92
N ALA A 276 4.11 -18.84 -4.02
CA ALA A 276 3.50 -17.69 -3.36
C ALA A 276 2.63 -18.13 -2.18
N GLN A 277 2.75 -17.43 -1.05
CA GLN A 277 2.04 -17.76 0.20
C GLN A 277 1.50 -16.48 0.85
N VAL A 278 0.37 -16.59 1.55
CA VAL A 278 -0.20 -15.46 2.29
C VAL A 278 0.73 -15.08 3.46
N ILE A 279 1.03 -13.78 3.59
CA ILE A 279 1.78 -13.25 4.72
C ILE A 279 0.84 -12.88 5.87
N LEU A 280 1.30 -13.12 7.10
CA LEU A 280 0.59 -12.71 8.33
C LEU A 280 -0.90 -13.07 8.31
N ASN A 281 -1.24 -14.28 7.84
CA ASN A 281 -2.62 -14.77 7.79
C ASN A 281 -3.26 -14.81 9.19
N ASP A 282 -2.44 -15.11 10.19
CA ASP A 282 -2.72 -15.00 11.62
C ASP A 282 -2.82 -13.56 12.13
N ARG A 283 -2.89 -12.54 11.26
CA ARG A 283 -3.09 -11.14 11.65
C ARG A 283 -4.01 -10.36 10.72
N LEU A 284 -4.12 -10.75 9.45
CA LEU A 284 -4.91 -10.02 8.45
C LEU A 284 -6.16 -10.78 7.98
N SER A 285 -6.33 -12.05 8.35
CA SER A 285 -7.41 -12.88 7.80
C SER A 285 -8.81 -12.32 8.08
N LEU A 286 -9.12 -11.91 9.33
CA LEU A 286 -10.44 -11.31 9.63
C LEU A 286 -10.56 -9.91 9.02
N PHE A 287 -9.47 -9.15 8.94
CA PHE A 287 -9.50 -7.85 8.25
C PHE A 287 -9.91 -8.01 6.77
N PHE A 288 -9.31 -8.96 6.05
CA PHE A 288 -9.69 -9.27 4.66
C PHE A 288 -11.08 -9.90 4.54
N ALA A 289 -11.53 -10.66 5.54
CA ALA A 289 -12.84 -11.30 5.52
C ALA A 289 -13.98 -10.31 5.81
N GLU A 290 -13.79 -9.40 6.75
CA GLU A 290 -14.86 -8.58 7.35
C GLU A 290 -14.81 -7.11 6.96
N ARG A 291 -13.62 -6.56 6.72
CA ARG A 291 -13.42 -5.12 6.45
C ARG A 291 -13.15 -4.82 5.00
N VAL A 292 -12.35 -5.63 4.30
CA VAL A 292 -11.98 -5.33 2.90
C VAL A 292 -13.19 -5.47 1.97
N ASN A 293 -13.47 -4.43 1.17
CA ASN A 293 -14.51 -4.49 0.15
C ASN A 293 -14.03 -5.28 -1.07
N LYS A 294 -14.34 -6.58 -1.07
CA LYS A 294 -13.93 -7.53 -2.12
C LYS A 294 -14.39 -7.13 -3.52
N SER A 295 -15.50 -6.39 -3.65
CA SER A 295 -16.00 -5.92 -4.96
C SER A 295 -15.13 -4.83 -5.60
N LYS A 296 -14.21 -4.23 -4.82
CA LYS A 296 -13.32 -3.14 -5.23
C LYS A 296 -11.85 -3.52 -5.24
N LEU A 297 -11.51 -4.78 -4.93
CA LEU A 297 -10.12 -5.26 -4.90
C LEU A 297 -9.36 -5.08 -6.21
N TYR A 298 -10.04 -5.09 -7.37
CA TYR A 298 -9.39 -4.82 -8.66
C TYR A 298 -8.73 -3.43 -8.71
N ASN A 299 -9.24 -2.47 -7.94
CA ASN A 299 -8.75 -1.08 -7.89
C ASN A 299 -7.68 -0.86 -6.79
N CYS A 300 -7.24 -1.91 -6.09
CA CYS A 300 -6.22 -1.74 -5.07
C CYS A 300 -4.87 -1.35 -5.72
N SER A 301 -4.03 -0.68 -4.95
CA SER A 301 -2.68 -0.32 -5.38
C SER A 301 -1.66 -0.76 -4.34
N ALA A 302 -0.50 -1.25 -4.78
CA ALA A 302 0.57 -1.68 -3.90
C ALA A 302 1.93 -1.17 -4.39
N VAL A 303 2.80 -0.77 -3.45
CA VAL A 303 4.19 -0.38 -3.75
C VAL A 303 5.09 -0.69 -2.56
N ILE A 304 6.37 -0.96 -2.83
CA ILE A 304 7.40 -1.13 -1.78
C ILE A 304 8.23 0.14 -1.71
N HIS A 305 8.42 0.68 -0.51
CA HIS A 305 9.23 1.86 -0.28
C HIS A 305 9.93 1.79 1.09
N ASN A 306 11.24 2.04 1.12
CA ASN A 306 12.06 2.08 2.35
C ASN A 306 11.86 0.88 3.30
N GLY A 307 11.80 -0.35 2.75
CA GLY A 307 11.64 -1.57 3.54
C GLY A 307 10.22 -1.82 4.06
N LYS A 308 9.24 -1.00 3.66
CA LYS A 308 7.82 -1.17 3.96
C LYS A 308 7.04 -1.44 2.69
N LEU A 309 6.05 -2.33 2.77
CA LEU A 309 5.03 -2.51 1.75
C LEU A 309 3.82 -1.65 2.09
N PHE A 310 3.35 -0.87 1.12
CA PHE A 310 2.14 -0.06 1.21
C PHE A 310 1.08 -0.70 0.32
N VAL A 311 -0.09 -1.01 0.87
CA VAL A 311 -1.24 -1.55 0.12
C VAL A 311 -2.44 -0.65 0.36
N SER A 312 -2.87 0.08 -0.67
CA SER A 312 -4.11 0.85 -0.62
C SER A 312 -5.29 0.05 -1.17
N LEU A 313 -6.39 0.03 -0.41
CA LEU A 313 -7.60 -0.70 -0.76
C LEU A 313 -8.85 -0.03 -0.16
N ALA A 314 -10.01 -0.44 -0.66
CA ALA A 314 -11.31 -0.02 -0.14
C ALA A 314 -11.73 -0.91 1.03
N CYS A 315 -12.07 -0.29 2.15
CA CYS A 315 -12.64 -0.94 3.33
C CYS A 315 -14.11 -0.56 3.54
N ASP A 316 -14.81 -1.41 4.28
CA ASP A 316 -16.19 -1.28 4.69
C ASP A 316 -17.12 -1.08 3.48
N SER A 317 -18.03 -0.11 3.54
CA SER A 317 -18.93 0.22 2.43
C SER A 317 -18.30 1.14 1.37
N SER A 318 -17.01 1.48 1.48
CA SER A 318 -16.36 2.41 0.56
C SER A 318 -16.28 1.84 -0.85
N ARG A 319 -16.52 2.69 -1.86
CA ARG A 319 -16.39 2.33 -3.28
C ARG A 319 -15.04 2.67 -3.89
N SER A 320 -14.25 3.43 -3.15
CA SER A 320 -12.92 3.94 -3.50
C SER A 320 -11.95 3.54 -2.38
N ASN A 321 -10.66 3.51 -2.68
CA ASN A 321 -9.67 3.23 -1.64
C ASN A 321 -9.75 4.31 -0.56
N ASN A 322 -9.76 3.88 0.70
CA ASN A 322 -9.82 4.76 1.89
C ASN A 322 -8.91 4.28 3.02
N CYS A 323 -8.18 3.20 2.77
CA CYS A 323 -7.33 2.51 3.73
C CYS A 323 -5.98 2.20 3.09
N ILE A 324 -4.90 2.29 3.88
CA ILE A 324 -3.56 1.82 3.51
C ILE A 324 -3.07 0.86 4.58
N ILE A 325 -2.68 -0.34 4.20
CA ILE A 325 -1.92 -1.25 5.06
C ILE A 325 -0.43 -0.92 4.88
N GLU A 326 0.24 -0.53 5.97
CA GLU A 326 1.70 -0.43 6.02
C GLU A 326 2.27 -1.67 6.69
N TYR A 327 3.04 -2.45 5.95
CA TYR A 327 3.71 -3.64 6.45
C TYR A 327 5.22 -3.43 6.47
N ASP A 328 5.82 -3.39 7.65
CA ASP A 328 7.27 -3.38 7.82
C ASP A 328 7.82 -4.79 7.57
N ILE A 329 8.56 -4.96 6.46
CA ILE A 329 9.01 -6.27 5.98
C ILE A 329 10.00 -6.90 6.96
N GLN A 330 10.85 -6.09 7.60
CA GLN A 330 11.88 -6.60 8.50
C GLN A 330 11.30 -6.90 9.89
N GLN A 331 10.53 -5.96 10.45
CA GLN A 331 10.00 -6.09 11.80
C GLN A 331 8.73 -6.92 11.87
N LYS A 332 8.10 -7.19 10.72
CA LYS A 332 6.84 -7.90 10.58
C LYS A 332 5.68 -7.26 11.34
N VAL A 333 5.67 -5.93 11.39
CA VAL A 333 4.64 -5.13 12.06
C VAL A 333 3.70 -4.56 11.01
N ILE A 334 2.40 -4.55 11.31
CA ILE A 334 1.37 -3.95 10.47
C ILE A 334 0.83 -2.72 11.17
N ASN A 335 0.72 -1.63 10.42
CA ASN A 335 -0.01 -0.45 10.83
C ASN A 335 -1.07 -0.07 9.78
N ILE A 336 -2.16 0.57 10.19
CA ILE A 336 -3.29 0.89 9.31
C ILE A 336 -3.45 2.40 9.13
N ARG A 337 -3.27 2.84 7.88
CA ARG A 337 -3.80 4.04 7.22
C ARG A 337 -5.33 4.09 7.19
N LYS A 338 -6.03 4.95 7.94
CA LYS A 338 -7.49 5.16 7.72
C LYS A 338 -7.76 6.58 7.22
N ASN A 339 -8.80 6.73 6.38
CA ASN A 339 -9.19 7.99 5.73
C ASN A 339 -8.11 8.52 4.76
N CYS A 340 -7.33 7.62 4.17
CA CYS A 340 -6.35 7.95 3.14
C CYS A 340 -6.83 7.44 1.79
N ASN A 341 -7.23 8.36 0.91
CA ASN A 341 -7.87 8.04 -0.37
C ASN A 341 -6.84 7.83 -1.49
N ALA A 342 -5.90 6.90 -1.29
CA ALA A 342 -4.87 6.59 -2.27
C ALA A 342 -5.38 5.66 -3.37
N HIS A 343 -5.77 6.22 -4.52
CA HIS A 343 -6.18 5.46 -5.69
C HIS A 343 -5.01 4.69 -6.31
N LEU A 344 -3.88 5.37 -6.54
CA LEU A 344 -2.65 4.77 -7.08
C LEU A 344 -1.45 5.21 -6.25
N LEU A 345 -0.58 4.27 -5.90
CA LEU A 345 0.69 4.51 -5.23
C LEU A 345 1.84 4.43 -6.24
N ASN A 346 2.88 5.24 -6.05
CA ASN A 346 4.11 5.14 -6.83
C ASN A 346 5.32 5.68 -6.04
N VAL A 347 6.51 5.19 -6.37
CA VAL A 347 7.76 5.75 -5.87
C VAL A 347 8.45 6.51 -6.99
N PHE A 348 8.77 7.77 -6.70
CA PHE A 348 9.44 8.66 -7.64
C PHE A 348 10.55 9.43 -6.90
N ASN A 349 11.76 9.47 -7.47
CA ASN A 349 12.92 10.13 -6.87
C ASN A 349 13.21 9.77 -5.40
N GLY A 350 12.94 8.53 -5.01
CA GLY A 350 13.15 8.06 -3.63
C GLY A 350 12.10 8.55 -2.64
N GLU A 351 10.95 9.02 -3.11
CA GLU A 351 9.84 9.48 -2.29
C GLU A 351 8.54 8.76 -2.68
N LEU A 352 7.65 8.59 -1.71
CA LEU A 352 6.36 7.92 -1.90
C LEU A 352 5.28 8.95 -2.28
N TYR A 353 4.63 8.71 -3.41
CA TYR A 353 3.53 9.49 -3.93
C TYR A 353 2.27 8.66 -4.04
N PHE A 354 1.13 9.35 -4.02
CA PHE A 354 -0.12 8.77 -4.46
C PHE A 354 -0.99 9.80 -5.18
N CYS A 355 -2.00 9.31 -5.89
CA CYS A 355 -3.08 10.15 -6.38
C CYS A 355 -4.42 9.70 -5.81
N ASP A 356 -5.37 10.61 -5.71
CA ASP A 356 -6.78 10.27 -5.49
C ASP A 356 -7.51 9.98 -6.83
N GLU A 357 -8.80 9.65 -6.75
CA GLU A 357 -9.64 9.42 -7.94
C GLU A 357 -10.01 10.72 -8.69
N ASP A 358 -9.79 11.87 -8.06
CA ASP A 358 -10.13 13.20 -8.59
C ASP A 358 -8.95 13.87 -9.32
N GLY A 359 -7.77 13.25 -9.30
CA GLY A 359 -6.58 13.70 -10.01
C GLY A 359 -5.65 14.60 -9.22
N ASN A 360 -5.82 14.72 -7.91
CA ASN A 360 -4.84 15.36 -7.05
C ASN A 360 -3.69 14.40 -6.77
N ILE A 361 -2.46 14.93 -6.74
CA ILE A 361 -1.27 14.17 -6.39
C ILE A 361 -0.79 14.62 -5.02
N PHE A 362 -0.44 13.66 -4.18
CA PHE A 362 0.03 13.84 -2.82
C PHE A 362 1.39 13.18 -2.63
N LYS A 363 2.15 13.71 -1.67
CA LYS A 363 3.47 13.21 -1.30
C LYS A 363 3.48 12.89 0.18
N PHE A 364 3.91 11.68 0.54
CA PHE A 364 4.24 11.35 1.93
C PHE A 364 5.55 12.05 2.31
N ASP A 365 5.42 13.26 2.82
CA ASP A 365 6.52 14.15 3.18
C ASP A 365 6.77 14.25 4.70
N GLY A 366 5.99 13.52 5.49
CA GLY A 366 6.10 13.56 6.94
C GLY A 366 5.30 14.69 7.60
N SER A 367 4.33 15.28 6.89
CA SER A 367 3.41 16.28 7.44
C SER A 367 2.65 15.79 8.69
N ASP A 368 2.13 16.71 9.48
CA ASP A 368 1.27 16.41 10.65
C ASP A 368 -0.23 16.37 10.32
N SER A 369 -0.57 16.39 9.03
CA SER A 369 -1.94 16.38 8.52
C SER A 369 -2.08 15.47 7.28
N TYR A 370 -3.32 15.17 6.91
CA TYR A 370 -3.69 14.54 5.65
C TYR A 370 -4.14 15.63 4.67
N ALA A 371 -3.18 16.34 4.09
CA ALA A 371 -3.41 17.50 3.22
C ALA A 371 -4.34 18.54 3.87
N ASP A 372 -3.87 19.11 4.98
CA ASP A 372 -4.55 20.12 5.82
C ASP A 372 -5.70 19.56 6.69
N GLU A 373 -6.13 18.32 6.48
CA GLU A 373 -7.09 17.64 7.37
C GLU A 373 -6.39 17.02 8.58
N SER A 374 -7.06 17.06 9.73
CA SER A 374 -6.56 16.45 10.97
C SER A 374 -6.44 14.93 10.83
N ILE A 375 -5.39 14.35 11.41
CA ILE A 375 -5.21 12.90 11.47
C ILE A 375 -5.91 12.39 12.73
N ASP A 376 -6.96 11.59 12.58
CA ASP A 376 -7.61 10.92 13.72
C ASP A 376 -6.87 9.62 14.08
N ALA A 377 -6.05 9.66 15.13
CA ALA A 377 -5.28 8.53 15.63
C ALA A 377 -6.04 7.78 16.72
N HIS A 378 -6.10 6.46 16.60
CA HIS A 378 -6.79 5.58 17.54
C HIS A 378 -5.98 4.31 17.78
N TYR A 379 -5.89 3.92 19.03
CA TYR A 379 -5.36 2.63 19.45
C TYR A 379 -6.23 2.04 20.55
N GLU A 380 -6.59 0.76 20.43
CA GLU A 380 -7.24 0.03 21.52
C GLU A 380 -6.49 -1.24 21.92
N THR A 381 -6.51 -1.55 23.21
CA THR A 381 -5.99 -2.81 23.75
C THR A 381 -7.04 -3.92 23.68
N PRO A 382 -6.64 -5.21 23.71
CA PRO A 382 -7.57 -6.30 24.00
C PRO A 382 -8.16 -6.17 25.41
N TYR A 383 -9.25 -6.90 25.68
CA TYR A 383 -9.73 -7.02 27.05
C TYR A 383 -8.71 -7.73 27.92
N THR A 384 -8.41 -7.14 29.08
CA THR A 384 -7.57 -7.74 30.11
C THR A 384 -8.35 -7.85 31.41
N ASP A 385 -8.19 -8.99 32.09
CA ASP A 385 -8.67 -9.21 33.44
C ASP A 385 -7.65 -8.78 34.50
N MET A 386 -6.52 -8.19 34.06
CA MET A 386 -5.36 -7.79 34.88
C MET A 386 -4.83 -8.89 35.81
N GLY A 387 -5.10 -10.17 35.50
CA GLY A 387 -4.67 -11.33 36.29
C GLY A 387 -5.74 -11.92 37.21
N GLY A 388 -6.98 -11.40 37.24
CA GLY A 388 -8.03 -11.90 38.14
C GLY A 388 -9.43 -11.84 37.55
N LYS A 389 -9.95 -12.95 36.98
CA LYS A 389 -11.26 -12.97 36.31
C LYS A 389 -12.48 -12.75 37.21
N SER A 390 -12.45 -13.26 38.44
CA SER A 390 -13.60 -13.14 39.37
C SER A 390 -13.66 -11.78 40.07
N ARG A 391 -12.50 -11.13 40.22
CA ARG A 391 -12.33 -9.96 41.10
C ARG A 391 -12.81 -8.68 40.44
N LEU A 392 -13.61 -7.93 41.19
CA LEU A 392 -13.96 -6.56 40.86
C LEU A 392 -12.75 -5.67 41.10
N LYS A 393 -12.49 -4.77 40.16
CA LYS A 393 -11.37 -3.83 40.21
C LYS A 393 -11.92 -2.43 40.11
N THR A 394 -11.29 -1.52 40.84
CA THR A 394 -11.57 -0.11 40.81
C THR A 394 -10.32 0.60 40.31
N LEU A 395 -10.42 1.24 39.15
CA LEU A 395 -9.34 2.04 38.59
C LEU A 395 -9.12 3.28 39.46
N ASP A 396 -7.86 3.57 39.79
CA ASP A 396 -7.47 4.73 40.58
C ASP A 396 -6.81 5.78 39.69
N ASN A 397 -5.70 5.42 39.05
CA ASN A 397 -4.96 6.30 38.17
C ASN A 397 -4.20 5.55 37.07
N ILE A 398 -3.80 6.29 36.05
CA ILE A 398 -2.94 5.82 34.95
C ILE A 398 -1.74 6.76 34.88
N CYS A 399 -0.53 6.19 34.81
CA CYS A 399 0.72 6.90 34.62
C CYS A 399 1.34 6.52 33.27
N PHE A 400 1.95 7.47 32.58
CA PHE A 400 2.64 7.19 31.31
C PHE A 400 3.64 8.30 30.98
N SER A 401 4.64 7.97 30.17
CA SER A 401 5.59 8.93 29.60
C SER A 401 5.09 9.35 28.21
N ALA A 402 4.94 10.65 27.96
CA ALA A 402 4.53 11.14 26.64
C ALA A 402 5.24 12.41 26.19
N ARG A 403 5.27 12.61 24.88
CA ARG A 403 5.61 13.87 24.21
C ARG A 403 4.64 14.10 23.06
N GLY A 404 4.44 15.35 22.67
CA GLY A 404 3.55 15.69 21.57
C GLY A 404 3.03 17.12 21.66
N ASN A 405 2.09 17.45 20.79
CA ASN A 405 1.40 18.74 20.83
C ASN A 405 -0.09 18.50 21.07
N GLY A 406 -0.71 19.32 21.92
CA GLY A 406 -2.15 19.25 22.16
C GLY A 406 -2.59 18.07 23.02
N ASN A 407 -3.79 17.55 22.75
CA ASN A 407 -4.52 16.72 23.69
C ASN A 407 -4.50 15.23 23.32
N VAL A 408 -4.31 14.37 24.31
CA VAL A 408 -4.52 12.92 24.22
C VAL A 408 -5.67 12.54 25.11
N ILE A 409 -6.57 11.69 24.62
CA ILE A 409 -7.69 11.15 25.37
C ILE A 409 -7.38 9.69 25.68
N ILE A 410 -7.41 9.33 26.96
CA ILE A 410 -7.34 7.94 27.41
C ILE A 410 -8.72 7.55 27.91
N THR A 411 -9.22 6.42 27.43
CA THR A 411 -10.53 5.88 27.81
C THR A 411 -10.38 4.47 28.37
N ALA A 412 -10.88 4.25 29.58
CA ALA A 412 -11.02 2.92 30.16
C ALA A 412 -12.46 2.43 29.97
N ILE A 413 -12.62 1.27 29.35
CA ILE A 413 -13.90 0.62 29.04
C ILE A 413 -14.01 -0.68 29.83
N THR A 414 -15.10 -0.84 30.55
CA THR A 414 -15.45 -2.07 31.29
C THR A 414 -16.80 -2.61 30.81
N GLU A 415 -17.25 -3.72 31.39
CA GLU A 415 -18.61 -4.19 31.21
C GLU A 415 -19.70 -3.24 31.75
N ASN A 416 -19.32 -2.28 32.61
CA ASN A 416 -20.25 -1.35 33.25
C ASN A 416 -20.29 0.03 32.56
N GLY A 417 -19.43 0.28 31.58
CA GLY A 417 -19.38 1.54 30.84
C GLY A 417 -17.95 2.03 30.59
N ALA A 418 -17.83 3.28 30.12
CA ALA A 418 -16.56 3.91 29.78
C ALA A 418 -16.34 5.17 30.60
N SER A 419 -15.09 5.40 31.00
CA SER A 419 -14.60 6.64 31.62
C SER A 419 -13.43 7.16 30.80
N SER A 420 -13.39 8.47 30.55
CA SER A 420 -12.35 9.10 29.74
C SER A 420 -11.72 10.28 30.47
N SER A 421 -10.42 10.47 30.25
CA SER A 421 -9.67 11.63 30.73
C SER A 421 -8.85 12.21 29.58
N CYS A 422 -8.81 13.53 29.48
CA CYS A 422 -8.03 14.27 28.49
C CYS A 422 -6.78 14.84 29.14
N VAL A 423 -5.63 14.68 28.48
CA VAL A 423 -4.32 15.15 28.92
C VAL A 423 -3.74 16.06 27.85
N THR A 424 -3.40 17.28 28.24
CA THR A 424 -2.65 18.19 27.36
C THR A 424 -1.16 17.92 27.50
N LEU A 425 -0.54 17.50 26.40
CA LEU A 425 0.90 17.33 26.28
C LEU A 425 1.58 18.70 26.17
N THR A 426 2.72 18.83 26.83
CA THR A 426 3.37 20.14 27.07
C THR A 426 4.60 20.39 26.23
N ASP A 427 5.21 19.32 25.69
CA ASP A 427 6.45 19.39 24.91
C ASP A 427 6.44 18.31 23.82
N GLU A 428 6.78 18.68 22.60
CA GLU A 428 6.84 17.78 21.43
C GLU A 428 8.17 17.04 21.31
N ASN A 429 9.22 17.55 21.95
CA ASN A 429 10.60 17.09 21.81
C ASN A 429 11.03 16.22 22.99
N GLU A 430 10.60 16.56 24.20
CA GLU A 430 10.96 15.86 25.44
C GLU A 430 9.80 15.05 26.03
N PHE A 431 10.11 13.85 26.52
CA PHE A 431 9.15 13.03 27.24
C PHE A 431 8.94 13.56 28.67
N HIS A 432 7.68 13.74 29.04
CA HIS A 432 7.26 14.05 30.40
C HIS A 432 6.40 12.94 30.98
N LEU A 433 6.47 12.78 32.31
CA LEU A 433 5.62 11.86 33.04
C LEU A 433 4.27 12.51 33.31
N TYR A 434 3.20 11.85 32.89
CA TYR A 434 1.83 12.24 33.17
C TYR A 434 1.19 11.23 34.11
N ARG A 435 0.34 11.74 35.01
CA ARG A 435 -0.55 10.95 35.86
C ARG A 435 -1.97 11.49 35.69
N ILE A 436 -2.90 10.60 35.37
CA ILE A 436 -4.33 10.91 35.33
C ILE A 436 -5.07 10.09 36.37
N ASP A 437 -5.83 10.77 37.21
CA ASP A 437 -6.80 10.10 38.05
C ASP A 437 -8.02 9.75 37.19
N MET A 438 -8.46 8.49 37.25
CA MET A 438 -9.56 7.99 36.43
C MET A 438 -10.28 6.90 37.18
N TYR A 439 -11.56 7.15 37.48
CA TYR A 439 -12.40 6.18 38.15
C TYR A 439 -13.23 5.37 37.15
N ASN A 440 -13.07 4.06 37.17
CA ASN A 440 -13.95 3.12 36.49
C ASN A 440 -13.91 1.76 37.19
N ILE A 441 -15.06 1.10 37.34
CA ILE A 441 -15.19 -0.19 38.03
C ILE A 441 -15.58 -1.28 37.03
N GLY A 442 -14.87 -2.41 37.09
CA GLY A 442 -15.20 -3.60 36.31
C GLY A 442 -14.30 -4.79 36.63
N ARG A 443 -14.63 -5.94 36.05
CA ARG A 443 -13.79 -7.14 36.15
C ARG A 443 -12.76 -7.20 35.04
N ARG A 444 -13.12 -6.72 33.84
CA ARG A 444 -12.24 -6.64 32.67
C ARG A 444 -12.19 -5.23 32.12
N TYR A 445 -11.03 -4.87 31.58
CA TYR A 445 -10.79 -3.54 31.04
C TYR A 445 -10.27 -3.63 29.62
N LYS A 446 -10.67 -2.67 28.82
CA LYS A 446 -10.03 -2.27 27.57
C LYS A 446 -9.66 -0.80 27.68
N PHE A 447 -8.49 -0.44 27.20
CA PHE A 447 -8.02 0.94 27.13
C PHE A 447 -7.94 1.40 25.68
N CYS A 448 -8.44 2.61 25.43
CA CYS A 448 -8.31 3.32 24.17
C CYS A 448 -7.43 4.56 24.38
N ILE A 449 -6.61 4.86 23.37
CA ILE A 449 -5.77 6.04 23.29
C ILE A 449 -6.12 6.72 21.98
N ASP A 450 -6.60 7.95 22.09
CA ASP A 450 -7.06 8.77 20.98
C ASP A 450 -6.35 10.12 21.02
N ASN A 451 -6.10 10.70 19.85
CA ASN A 451 -5.76 12.12 19.77
C ASN A 451 -7.04 12.97 19.65
N SER A 452 -6.89 14.29 19.72
CA SER A 452 -7.99 15.24 19.63
C SER A 452 -7.60 16.38 18.70
N GLU A 453 -8.46 16.68 17.72
CA GLU A 453 -8.25 17.79 16.77
C GLU A 453 -6.89 17.71 16.05
N GLY A 454 -6.45 16.49 15.69
CA GLY A 454 -5.21 16.27 14.95
C GLY A 454 -3.92 16.43 15.75
N SER A 455 -3.99 16.49 17.09
CA SER A 455 -2.81 16.49 17.96
C SER A 455 -1.88 15.31 17.66
N ILE A 456 -0.57 15.56 17.71
CA ILE A 456 0.42 14.48 17.62
C ILE A 456 0.83 14.04 19.01
N PHE A 457 1.00 12.73 19.19
CA PHE A 457 1.51 12.17 20.44
C PHE A 457 2.52 11.04 20.17
N GLU A 458 3.36 10.82 21.16
CA GLU A 458 4.11 9.58 21.36
C GLU A 458 4.03 9.21 22.84
N ILE A 459 3.49 8.01 23.15
CA ILE A 459 3.28 7.50 24.50
C ILE A 459 4.11 6.24 24.72
N SER A 460 4.68 6.09 25.90
CA SER A 460 5.46 4.94 26.36
C SER A 460 5.23 4.67 27.84
N ASP A 461 5.69 3.52 28.33
CA ASP A 461 5.69 3.17 29.76
C ASP A 461 4.32 3.33 30.43
N LEU A 462 3.26 2.82 29.80
CA LEU A 462 1.90 2.90 30.33
C LEU A 462 1.75 2.02 31.58
N GLU A 463 1.29 2.60 32.68
CA GLU A 463 1.07 1.92 33.95
C GLU A 463 -0.32 2.23 34.49
N ILE A 464 -1.04 1.19 34.86
CA ILE A 464 -2.41 1.26 35.38
C ILE A 464 -2.39 0.86 36.84
N TYR A 465 -2.96 1.72 37.69
CA TYR A 465 -3.09 1.51 39.12
C TYR A 465 -4.54 1.28 39.49
N TYR A 466 -4.82 0.21 40.23
CA TYR A 466 -6.17 -0.20 40.59
C TYR A 466 -6.23 -0.87 41.96
N GLU A 467 -7.38 -0.83 42.59
CA GLU A 467 -7.70 -1.59 43.80
C GLU A 467 -8.48 -2.85 43.42
N GLU A 468 -8.22 -3.96 44.12
CA GLU A 468 -9.05 -5.16 44.04
C GLU A 468 -9.94 -5.23 45.28
N GLU A 469 -11.20 -5.57 45.10
CA GLU A 469 -12.04 -6.00 46.21
C GLU A 469 -11.64 -7.42 46.63
N ASP A 470 -11.43 -7.62 47.93
CA ASP A 470 -11.23 -8.94 48.51
C ASP A 470 -12.54 -9.75 48.40
N GLU A 471 -12.45 -11.03 48.04
CA GLU A 471 -13.61 -11.94 48.12
C GLU A 471 -14.00 -12.10 49.60
N ASP A 472 -15.20 -11.62 49.97
CA ASP A 472 -15.83 -11.91 51.28
C ASP A 472 -16.05 -13.42 51.50
#